data_AF-A0A8C2R0B2-F1
#
_entry.id   AF-A0A8C2R0B2-F1
#
_cell.length_a   1.000
_cell.length_b   1.000
_cell.length_c   1.000
_cell.angle_alpha   90.00
_cell.angle_beta   90.00
_cell.angle_gamma   90.00
#
_symmetry.space_group_name_H-M   'P 1'
#
loop_
_entity.id
_entity.type
_entity.pdbx_description
1 polymer ?
#
loop_
_entity_poly.entity_id
_entity_poly.type
_entity_poly.pdbx_seq_one_letter_code
_entity_poly.pdbx_strand_id
1 'polypeptide(L)'
;MSGYTPDEKLRLQQLRELRRRWLKDQELSPREPVLPPQRVSPVERFWNKFLQDGALWKNVIYKTYRHSVFAFTHVLIPVWIIHYYLKYHVTVQDTLVGALLVALAVKNLPANAGDMRHRQNHIPSLKRSPEYFQVIQFWRLEK
;
A
#
# COMPACT_ATOMS: atom_id res chain seq x y z
N MET A 1 -48.57 -29.74 -50.87
CA MET A 1 -48.17 -28.92 -49.71
C MET A 1 -49.37 -28.78 -48.78
N SER A 2 -49.52 -29.70 -47.82
CA SER A 2 -50.63 -29.64 -46.86
C SER A 2 -50.35 -28.51 -45.87
N GLY A 3 -51.18 -27.46 -45.92
CA GLY A 3 -51.14 -26.39 -44.93
C GLY A 3 -51.69 -26.84 -43.58
N TYR A 4 -51.43 -26.04 -42.55
CA TYR A 4 -51.90 -26.26 -41.18
C TYR A 4 -53.41 -26.51 -41.10
N THR A 5 -53.79 -27.52 -40.32
CA THR A 5 -55.19 -27.80 -39.96
C THR A 5 -55.77 -26.66 -39.10
N PRO A 6 -57.10 -26.45 -39.08
CA PRO A 6 -57.71 -25.38 -38.29
C PRO A 6 -57.35 -25.42 -36.80
N ASP A 7 -57.23 -26.61 -36.22
CA ASP A 7 -56.88 -26.80 -34.80
C ASP A 7 -55.42 -26.40 -34.51
N GLU A 8 -54.51 -26.71 -35.44
CA GLU A 8 -53.11 -26.29 -35.36
C GLU A 8 -52.99 -24.77 -35.44
N LYS A 9 -53.80 -24.11 -36.27
CA LYS A 9 -53.82 -22.64 -36.36
C LYS A 9 -54.30 -22.00 -35.07
N LEU A 10 -55.35 -22.55 -34.45
CA LEU A 10 -55.87 -22.08 -33.16
C LEU A 10 -54.81 -22.23 -32.06
N ARG A 11 -54.16 -23.40 -32.00
CA ARG A 11 -53.08 -23.66 -31.04
C ARG A 11 -51.89 -22.71 -31.24
N LEU A 12 -51.50 -22.45 -32.49
CA LEU A 12 -50.41 -21.52 -32.80
C LEU A 12 -50.76 -20.07 -32.45
N GLN A 13 -52.02 -19.65 -32.61
CA GLN A 13 -52.48 -18.34 -32.17
C GLN A 13 -52.40 -18.21 -30.65
N GLN A 14 -52.90 -19.19 -29.90
CA GLN A 14 -52.83 -19.21 -28.44
C GLN A 14 -51.40 -19.16 -27.93
N LEU A 15 -50.50 -19.97 -28.49
CA LEU A 15 -49.07 -19.95 -28.14
C LEU A 15 -48.42 -18.61 -28.46
N ARG A 16 -48.80 -17.98 -29.58
CA ARG A 16 -48.28 -16.66 -29.98
C ARG A 16 -48.73 -15.56 -29.02
N GLU A 17 -49.97 -15.61 -28.53
CA GLU A 17 -50.48 -14.67 -27.53
C GLU A 17 -49.79 -14.84 -26.18
N LEU A 18 -49.64 -16.09 -25.71
CA LEU A 18 -48.90 -16.39 -24.48
C LEU A 18 -47.45 -15.94 -24.59
N ARG A 19 -46.79 -16.18 -25.73
CA ARG A 19 -45.40 -15.75 -25.96
C ARG A 19 -45.26 -14.24 -25.93
N ARG A 20 -46.21 -13.49 -26.49
CA ARG A 20 -46.18 -12.01 -26.46
C ARG A 20 -46.36 -11.46 -25.06
N ARG A 21 -47.26 -12.03 -24.26
CA ARG A 21 -47.44 -11.66 -22.85
C ARG A 21 -46.19 -11.98 -22.03
N TRP A 22 -45.65 -13.19 -22.19
CA TRP A 22 -44.41 -13.60 -21.55
C TRP A 22 -43.23 -12.67 -21.89
N LEU A 23 -43.07 -12.30 -23.17
CA LEU A 23 -42.00 -11.38 -23.58
C LEU A 23 -42.17 -9.97 -22.98
N LYS A 24 -43.42 -9.51 -22.83
CA LYS A 24 -43.72 -8.24 -22.17
C LYS A 24 -43.43 -8.28 -20.67
N ASP A 25 -43.70 -9.42 -20.03
CA ASP A 25 -43.38 -9.64 -18.61
C ASP A 25 -41.87 -9.77 -18.35
N GLN A 26 -41.06 -9.97 -19.40
CA GLN A 26 -39.59 -9.92 -19.31
C GLN A 26 -39.03 -8.49 -19.44
N GLU A 27 -39.85 -7.49 -19.78
CA GLU A 27 -39.42 -6.10 -19.75
C GLU A 27 -39.23 -5.69 -18.28
N LEU A 28 -37.97 -5.64 -17.85
CA LEU A 28 -37.61 -5.22 -16.50
C LEU A 28 -38.18 -3.83 -16.24
N SER A 29 -38.95 -3.69 -15.15
CA SER A 29 -39.33 -2.39 -14.61
C SER A 29 -38.06 -1.57 -14.35
N PRO A 30 -38.05 -0.24 -14.62
CA PRO A 30 -36.91 0.63 -14.33
C PRO A 30 -36.40 0.59 -12.88
N ARG A 31 -37.16 -0.04 -11.98
CA ARG A 31 -36.91 -0.10 -10.55
C ARG A 31 -36.11 -1.31 -10.07
N GLU A 32 -35.74 -2.29 -10.89
CA GLU A 32 -34.96 -3.44 -10.40
C GLU A 32 -33.82 -3.80 -11.35
N PRO A 33 -32.62 -4.16 -10.86
CA PRO A 33 -32.33 -4.62 -9.50
C PRO A 33 -31.91 -3.50 -8.53
N VAL A 34 -32.66 -3.34 -7.43
CA VAL A 34 -32.20 -2.55 -6.27
C VAL A 34 -31.22 -3.41 -5.50
N LEU A 35 -29.93 -3.29 -5.84
CA LEU A 35 -28.89 -3.78 -4.96
C LEU A 35 -29.08 -3.11 -3.59
N PRO A 36 -29.02 -3.86 -2.47
CA PRO A 36 -29.08 -3.24 -1.15
C PRO A 36 -27.98 -2.18 -1.08
N PRO A 37 -28.25 -1.01 -0.48
CA PRO A 37 -27.28 0.08 -0.43
C PRO A 37 -25.98 -0.44 0.16
N GLN A 38 -24.89 -0.28 -0.59
CA GLN A 38 -23.58 -0.76 -0.18
C GLN A 38 -23.20 -0.14 1.17
N ARG A 39 -22.74 -0.97 2.10
CA ARG A 39 -22.32 -0.52 3.43
C ARG A 39 -21.08 0.35 3.29
N VAL A 40 -21.28 1.65 3.25
CA VAL A 40 -20.22 2.66 3.21
C VAL A 40 -19.54 2.80 4.57
N SER A 41 -18.21 2.89 4.56
CA SER A 41 -17.40 3.15 5.75
C SER A 41 -17.83 4.46 6.42
N PRO A 42 -17.73 4.62 7.75
CA PRO A 42 -18.02 5.90 8.42
C PRO A 42 -17.24 7.08 7.81
N VAL A 43 -16.00 6.85 7.39
CA VAL A 43 -15.16 7.88 6.74
C VAL A 43 -15.70 8.24 5.35
N GLU A 44 -16.15 7.26 4.57
CA GLU A 44 -16.78 7.51 3.27
C GLU A 44 -18.12 8.24 3.43
N ARG A 45 -18.90 7.91 4.46
CA ARG A 45 -20.12 8.64 4.80
C ARG A 45 -19.85 10.10 5.11
N PHE A 46 -18.79 10.38 5.86
CA PHE A 46 -18.36 11.74 6.14
C PHE A 46 -18.01 12.47 4.84
N TRP A 47 -17.16 11.88 3.99
CA TRP A 47 -16.77 12.52 2.72
C TRP A 47 -17.97 12.74 1.79
N ASN A 48 -18.88 11.78 1.69
CA ASN A 48 -20.10 11.91 0.89
C ASN A 48 -20.98 13.07 1.37
N LYS A 49 -21.15 13.23 2.69
CA LYS A 49 -21.89 14.37 3.27
C LYS A 49 -21.15 15.69 3.08
N PHE A 50 -19.83 15.69 3.27
CA PHE A 50 -19.01 16.89 3.14
C PHE A 50 -19.02 17.44 1.71
N LEU A 51 -19.01 16.55 0.71
CA LEU A 51 -19.01 16.87 -0.72
C LEU A 51 -20.41 17.13 -1.30
N GLN A 52 -21.47 16.92 -0.52
CA GLN A 52 -22.86 17.05 -0.98
C GLN A 52 -23.19 18.46 -1.49
N ASP A 53 -22.56 19.49 -0.91
CA ASP A 53 -22.76 20.89 -1.29
C ASP A 53 -22.15 21.26 -2.66
N GLY A 54 -21.38 20.36 -3.29
CA GLY A 54 -20.82 20.55 -4.64
C GLY A 54 -19.76 21.64 -4.76
N ALA A 55 -19.32 22.25 -3.65
CA ALA A 55 -18.36 23.35 -3.67
C ALA A 55 -16.99 22.92 -4.25
N LEU A 56 -16.47 23.69 -5.22
CA LEU A 56 -15.25 23.35 -5.97
C LEU A 56 -14.03 23.14 -5.06
N TRP A 57 -13.87 23.97 -4.02
CA TRP A 57 -12.74 23.85 -3.09
C TRP A 57 -12.76 22.54 -2.29
N LYS A 58 -13.96 22.03 -1.94
CA LYS A 58 -14.11 20.75 -1.24
C LYS A 58 -13.69 19.57 -2.12
N ASN A 59 -13.98 19.65 -3.42
CA ASN A 59 -13.52 18.65 -4.40
C ASN A 59 -12.00 18.63 -4.54
N VAL A 60 -11.35 19.81 -4.49
CA VAL A 60 -9.88 19.90 -4.52
C VAL A 60 -9.28 19.25 -3.28
N ILE A 61 -9.80 19.53 -2.08
CA ILE A 61 -9.33 18.90 -0.84
C ILE A 61 -9.49 17.39 -0.89
N TYR A 62 -10.64 16.90 -1.34
CA TYR A 62 -10.89 15.47 -1.45
C TYR A 62 -9.93 14.79 -2.44
N LYS A 63 -9.65 15.42 -3.59
CA LYS A 63 -8.65 14.92 -4.55
C LYS A 63 -7.26 14.83 -3.92
N THR A 64 -6.83 15.88 -3.24
CA THR A 64 -5.52 15.92 -2.57
C THR A 64 -5.42 14.86 -1.48
N TYR A 65 -6.46 14.72 -0.65
CA TYR A 65 -6.54 13.68 0.38
C TYR A 65 -6.38 12.28 -0.22
N ARG A 66 -7.14 11.96 -1.29
CA ARG A 66 -7.07 10.65 -1.94
C ARG A 66 -5.70 10.35 -2.53
N HIS A 67 -5.04 11.34 -3.14
CA HIS A 67 -3.67 11.19 -3.65
C HIS A 67 -2.66 11.01 -2.51
N SER A 68 -2.83 11.70 -1.39
CA SER A 68 -1.99 11.54 -0.21
C SER A 68 -2.10 10.13 0.38
N VAL A 69 -3.32 9.60 0.52
CA VAL A 69 -3.56 8.23 1.00
C VAL A 69 -2.95 7.21 0.04
N PHE A 70 -3.09 7.42 -1.27
CA PHE A 70 -2.45 6.57 -2.27
C PHE A 70 -0.93 6.57 -2.14
N ALA A 71 -0.30 7.75 -2.08
CA ALA A 71 1.15 7.88 -1.93
C ALA A 71 1.65 7.20 -0.64
N PHE A 72 0.95 7.40 0.48
CA PHE A 72 1.31 6.75 1.74
C PHE A 72 1.24 5.22 1.64
N THR A 73 0.11 4.70 1.13
CA THR A 73 -0.13 3.25 1.07
C THR A 73 0.72 2.53 0.03
N HIS A 74 0.96 3.14 -1.13
CA HIS A 74 1.63 2.50 -2.26
C HIS A 74 3.10 2.87 -2.39
N VAL A 75 3.56 3.93 -1.75
CA VAL A 75 4.97 4.36 -1.79
C VAL A 75 5.60 4.24 -0.42
N LEU A 76 5.04 4.91 0.60
CA LEU A 76 5.71 4.97 1.90
C LEU A 76 5.79 3.60 2.58
N ILE A 77 4.66 2.88 2.65
CA ILE A 77 4.61 1.55 3.28
C ILE A 77 5.56 0.56 2.56
N PRO A 78 5.52 0.40 1.22
CA PRO A 78 6.44 -0.51 0.53
C PRO A 78 7.90 -0.09 0.64
N VAL A 79 8.21 1.21 0.56
CA VAL A 79 9.58 1.71 0.75
C VAL A 79 10.09 1.37 2.15
N TRP A 80 9.26 1.53 3.19
CA TRP A 80 9.61 1.13 4.55
C TRP A 80 9.83 -0.37 4.70
N ILE A 81 8.98 -1.19 4.08
CA ILE A 81 9.13 -2.65 4.09
C ILE A 81 10.43 -3.07 3.39
N ILE A 82 10.72 -2.51 2.21
CA ILE A 82 11.95 -2.78 1.47
C ILE A 82 13.17 -2.32 2.28
N HIS A 83 13.11 -1.13 2.89
CA HIS A 83 14.19 -0.63 3.73
C HIS A 83 14.47 -1.57 4.91
N TYR A 84 13.42 -2.00 5.62
CA TYR A 84 13.54 -2.96 6.71
C TYR A 84 14.14 -4.28 6.23
N TYR A 85 13.67 -4.77 5.08
CA TYR A 85 14.13 -6.01 4.49
C TYR A 85 15.63 -5.95 4.15
N LEU A 86 16.08 -4.90 3.44
CA LEU A 86 17.50 -4.72 3.12
C LEU A 86 18.34 -4.59 4.38
N LYS A 87 17.88 -3.82 5.37
CA LYS A 87 18.60 -3.60 6.63
C LYS A 87 18.86 -4.90 7.38
N TYR A 88 17.89 -5.82 7.46
CA TYR A 88 18.04 -7.02 8.30
C TYR A 88 18.35 -8.31 7.53
N HIS A 89 18.06 -8.40 6.23
CA HIS A 89 18.34 -9.61 5.46
C HIS A 89 19.63 -9.52 4.64
N VAL A 90 20.01 -8.34 4.13
CA VAL A 90 21.23 -8.21 3.30
C VAL A 90 22.45 -7.94 4.18
N THR A 91 22.36 -7.02 5.15
CA THR A 91 23.53 -6.67 5.97
C THR A 91 23.91 -7.77 6.98
N VAL A 92 22.95 -8.57 7.44
CA VAL A 92 23.22 -9.68 8.37
C VAL A 92 23.99 -10.80 7.65
N GLN A 93 23.74 -11.02 6.36
CA GLN A 93 24.46 -12.01 5.56
C GLN A 93 25.92 -11.58 5.30
N ASP A 94 26.18 -10.27 5.22
CA ASP A 94 27.52 -9.69 5.04
C ASP A 94 28.29 -9.45 6.33
N THR A 95 27.67 -9.48 7.53
CA THR A 95 28.43 -9.22 8.77
C THR A 95 29.50 -10.28 9.06
N LEU A 96 29.26 -11.56 8.75
CA LEU A 96 30.28 -12.60 8.94
C LEU A 96 31.41 -12.49 7.91
N VAL A 97 31.08 -12.27 6.63
CA VAL A 97 32.06 -12.18 5.54
C VAL A 97 32.83 -10.86 5.61
N GLY A 98 32.14 -9.76 5.91
CA GLY A 98 32.69 -8.43 6.11
C GLY A 98 33.59 -8.36 7.35
N ALA A 99 33.18 -8.97 8.47
CA ALA A 99 34.06 -9.07 9.65
C ALA A 99 35.30 -9.95 9.37
N LEU A 100 35.15 -11.03 8.60
CA LEU A 100 36.27 -11.89 8.22
C LEU A 100 37.24 -11.17 7.28
N LEU A 101 36.73 -10.41 6.30
CA LEU A 101 37.53 -9.60 5.37
C LEU A 101 38.25 -8.46 6.09
N VAL A 102 37.59 -7.77 7.02
CA VAL A 102 38.23 -6.73 7.85
C VAL A 102 39.30 -7.37 8.76
N ALA A 103 39.04 -8.52 9.37
CA ALA A 103 40.02 -9.23 10.19
C ALA A 103 41.22 -9.76 9.36
N LEU A 104 40.99 -10.22 8.13
CA LEU A 104 42.03 -10.62 7.18
C LEU A 104 42.84 -9.42 6.67
N ALA A 105 42.19 -8.28 6.41
CA ALA A 105 42.85 -7.05 6.00
C ALA A 105 43.73 -6.47 7.12
N VAL A 106 43.25 -6.50 8.36
CA VAL A 106 44.02 -6.07 9.55
C VAL A 106 45.21 -6.99 9.82
N LYS A 107 45.10 -8.31 9.57
CA LYS A 107 46.22 -9.25 9.72
C LYS A 107 47.28 -9.14 8.61
N ASN A 108 46.94 -8.63 7.44
CA ASN A 108 47.86 -8.49 6.29
C ASN A 108 48.50 -7.09 6.18
N LEU A 109 48.34 -6.21 7.18
CA LEU A 109 48.97 -4.89 7.15
C LEU A 109 50.48 -5.03 7.39
N PRO A 110 51.35 -4.59 6.46
CA PRO A 110 52.80 -4.70 6.63
C PRO A 110 53.25 -3.80 7.80
N ALA A 111 54.06 -4.39 8.68
CA ALA A 111 54.62 -3.76 9.89
C ALA A 111 55.71 -2.71 9.60
N ASN A 112 55.43 -1.76 8.69
CA ASN A 112 56.25 -0.59 8.42
C ASN A 112 55.41 0.67 8.62
N ALA A 113 54.92 0.87 9.84
CA ALA A 113 54.50 2.18 10.34
C ALA A 113 55.51 2.63 11.40
N GLY A 114 56.78 2.65 11.02
CA GLY A 114 57.79 3.43 11.72
C GLY A 114 57.59 4.90 11.39
N ASP A 115 57.55 5.71 12.44
CA ASP A 115 57.71 7.18 12.41
C ASP A 115 56.46 8.05 12.12
N MET A 116 55.60 8.20 13.12
CA MET A 116 54.68 9.34 13.26
C MET A 116 54.55 9.72 14.74
N ARG A 117 55.68 10.03 15.41
CA ARG A 117 55.70 10.40 16.84
C ARG A 117 55.89 11.91 17.11
N HIS A 118 55.67 12.78 16.13
CA HIS A 118 55.80 14.24 16.31
C HIS A 118 54.70 15.03 15.58
N ARG A 119 53.43 14.90 16.00
CA ARG A 119 52.42 15.95 15.75
C ARG A 119 51.21 15.87 16.68
N GLN A 120 51.45 15.69 17.98
CA GLN A 120 50.44 15.95 19.00
C GLN A 120 50.69 17.36 19.51
N ASN A 121 49.95 18.36 19.03
CA ASN A 121 49.64 19.62 19.74
C ASN A 121 48.62 20.42 18.92
N HIS A 122 47.55 20.85 19.60
CA HIS A 122 46.39 21.64 19.14
C HIS A 122 45.22 20.89 18.50
N ILE A 123 44.40 20.26 19.34
CA ILE A 123 42.94 20.22 19.16
C ILE A 123 42.30 20.58 20.52
N PRO A 124 41.38 21.56 20.58
CA PRO A 124 40.77 22.00 21.83
C PRO A 124 39.91 20.89 22.44
N SER A 125 40.04 20.76 23.76
CA SER A 125 39.32 19.82 24.61
C SER A 125 37.80 20.07 24.56
N LEU A 126 37.06 19.30 23.74
CA LEU A 126 35.63 19.13 23.97
C LEU A 126 35.45 18.13 25.11
N LYS A 127 35.07 18.67 26.27
CA LYS A 127 34.74 17.96 27.50
C LYS A 127 33.88 16.73 27.21
N ARG A 128 34.38 15.60 27.69
CA ARG A 128 33.67 14.35 27.97
C ARG A 128 32.45 14.66 28.85
N SER A 129 31.28 14.88 28.23
CA SER A 129 29.98 15.03 28.93
C SER A 129 29.43 13.65 29.30
N PRO A 130 28.90 13.44 30.53
CA PRO A 130 28.38 12.13 30.96
C PRO A 130 27.10 11.69 30.25
N GLU A 131 26.44 12.58 29.51
CA GLU A 131 25.11 12.32 28.94
C GLU A 131 25.13 11.36 27.74
N TYR A 132 26.27 11.22 27.05
CA TYR A 132 26.38 10.31 25.90
C TYR A 132 26.49 8.83 26.30
N PHE A 133 26.86 8.52 27.54
CA PHE A 133 26.96 7.12 27.99
C PHE A 133 25.60 6.50 28.33
N GLN A 134 24.59 7.31 28.65
CA GLN A 134 23.24 6.81 28.95
C GLN A 134 22.48 6.41 27.68
N VAL A 135 22.68 7.11 26.56
CA VAL A 135 21.98 6.83 25.30
C VAL A 135 22.42 5.50 24.67
N ILE A 136 23.69 5.12 24.85
CA ILE A 136 24.22 3.84 24.34
C ILE A 136 23.76 2.65 25.20
N GLN A 137 23.54 2.86 26.50
CA GLN A 137 23.01 1.81 27.39
C GLN A 137 21.49 1.64 27.25
N PHE A 138 20.74 2.71 26.98
CA PHE A 138 19.30 2.64 26.73
C PHE A 138 18.97 1.77 25.51
N TRP A 139 19.77 1.86 24.43
CA TRP A 139 19.59 1.04 23.22
C TRP A 139 20.02 -0.44 23.35
N ARG A 140 20.57 -0.86 24.50
CA ARG A 140 21.04 -2.24 24.72
C ARG A 140 20.06 -3.09 25.54
N LEU A 141 19.07 -2.49 26.21
CA LEU A 141 18.15 -3.18 27.12
C LEU A 141 16.73 -3.39 26.55
N GLU A 142 16.46 -2.94 25.33
CA GLU A 142 15.12 -3.04 24.70
C GLU A 142 15.11 -4.05 23.54
N LYS A 143 15.71 -5.23 23.77
CA LYS A 143 15.67 -6.40 22.88
C LYS A 143 15.32 -7.66 23.65
#